data_AF-X1UV23-F1
#
_entry.id   AF-X1UV23-F1
#
_cell.length_a   1.000
_cell.length_b   1.000
_cell.length_c   1.000
_cell.angle_alpha   90.00
_cell.angle_beta   90.00
_cell.angle_gamma   90.00
#
_symmetry.space_group_name_H-M   'P 1'
#
loop_
_entity.id
_entity.type
_entity.pdbx_description
1 polymer ?
#
loop_
_entity_poly.entity_id
_entity_poly.type
_entity_poly.pdbx_seq_one_letter_code
_entity_poly.pdbx_strand_id
1 'polypeptide(L)'
;MYTAKHAIMLKEHDPDVQCYVFYIDVRAGGKDFEEFARRAQDETGAVYLRGRVSQIYPEGKKLKVLGEDSLIGRLVEIDADLVVLATGMEPSDNADVIAQTLNISYNTYN
;
A
#
# COMPACT_ATOMS: atom_id res chain seq x y z
N MET A 1 -7.35 -1.81 -2.42
CA MET A 1 -8.25 -1.25 -1.38
C MET A 1 -7.88 -1.59 0.06
N TYR A 2 -7.10 -2.64 0.35
CA TYR A 2 -6.79 -2.98 1.75
C TYR A 2 -5.99 -1.87 2.49
N THR A 3 -5.14 -1.10 1.80
CA THR A 3 -4.38 0.00 2.40
C THR A 3 -5.29 1.09 2.97
N ALA A 4 -6.31 1.53 2.19
CA ALA A 4 -7.31 2.49 2.66
C ALA A 4 -8.09 1.94 3.87
N LYS A 5 -8.42 0.64 3.86
CA LYS A 5 -9.08 -0.03 4.99
C LYS A 5 -8.20 0.02 6.24
N HIS A 6 -6.91 -0.31 6.11
CA HIS A 6 -6.00 -0.25 7.25
C HIS A 6 -5.79 1.17 7.77
N ALA A 7 -5.72 2.18 6.91
CA ALA A 7 -5.63 3.58 7.33
C ALA A 7 -6.85 4.01 8.18
N ILE A 8 -8.06 3.66 7.73
CA ILE A 8 -9.29 3.91 8.49
C ILE A 8 -9.28 3.17 9.83
N MET A 9 -9.06 1.85 9.80
CA MET A 9 -9.07 1.05 11.03
C MET A 9 -8.02 1.52 12.03
N LEU A 10 -6.82 1.90 11.57
CA LEU A 10 -5.76 2.35 12.46
C LEU A 10 -6.13 3.67 13.14
N LYS A 11 -6.73 4.61 12.40
CA LYS A 11 -7.21 5.89 12.96
C LYS A 11 -8.36 5.71 13.95
N GLU A 12 -9.24 4.73 13.72
CA GLU A 12 -10.30 4.37 14.67
C GLU A 12 -9.76 3.82 15.99
N HIS A 13 -8.65 3.05 15.94
CA HIS A 13 -8.04 2.46 17.14
C HIS A 13 -7.11 3.44 17.87
N ASP A 14 -6.40 4.27 17.11
CA ASP A 14 -5.49 5.30 17.61
C ASP A 14 -5.70 6.61 16.84
N PRO A 15 -6.46 7.56 17.42
CA PRO A 15 -6.73 8.85 16.77
C PRO A 15 -5.49 9.72 16.55
N ASP A 16 -4.39 9.48 17.26
CA ASP A 16 -3.17 10.29 17.16
C ASP A 16 -2.25 9.80 16.04
N VAL A 17 -2.51 8.63 15.47
CA VAL A 17 -1.71 8.07 14.37
C VAL A 17 -1.79 8.93 13.11
N GLN A 18 -0.66 9.05 12.42
CA GLN A 18 -0.58 9.68 11.11
C GLN A 18 -0.14 8.68 10.04
N CYS A 19 -0.97 8.53 9.01
CA CYS A 19 -0.73 7.60 7.91
C CYS A 19 -0.24 8.34 6.66
N TYR A 20 0.85 7.85 6.06
CA TYR A 20 1.34 8.28 4.75
C TYR A 20 1.27 7.09 3.79
N VAL A 21 0.64 7.29 2.64
CA VAL A 21 0.42 6.26 1.62
C VAL A 21 1.13 6.66 0.33
N PHE A 22 2.25 6.01 0.03
CA PHE A 22 2.91 6.13 -1.27
C PHE A 22 2.21 5.26 -2.31
N TYR A 23 1.88 5.83 -3.47
CA TYR A 23 1.17 5.11 -4.54
C TYR A 23 1.55 5.62 -5.93
N ILE A 24 1.40 4.78 -6.96
CA ILE A 24 1.52 5.20 -8.37
C ILE A 24 0.13 5.61 -8.89
N ASP A 25 -0.83 4.68 -8.78
CA ASP A 25 -2.24 4.87 -9.12
C ASP A 25 -3.13 4.25 -8.04
N VAL A 26 -4.21 4.93 -7.68
CA VAL A 26 -5.25 4.36 -6.81
C VAL A 26 -6.16 3.49 -7.68
N ARG A 27 -6.14 2.17 -7.45
CA ARG A 27 -6.98 1.21 -8.19
C ARG A 27 -8.28 0.94 -7.44
N ALA A 28 -9.27 1.81 -7.66
CA ALA A 28 -10.59 1.77 -7.03
C ALA A 28 -11.71 1.32 -8.00
N GLY A 29 -11.50 0.21 -8.73
CA GLY A 29 -12.41 -0.22 -9.81
C GLY A 29 -13.71 -0.92 -9.39
N GLY A 30 -13.94 -1.13 -8.10
CA GLY A 30 -15.15 -1.77 -7.57
C GLY A 30 -16.24 -0.76 -7.23
N LYS A 31 -17.47 -1.25 -7.03
CA LYS A 31 -18.57 -0.40 -6.52
C LYS A 31 -18.17 0.22 -5.17
N ASP A 32 -18.40 1.52 -5.03
CA ASP A 32 -18.13 2.31 -3.82
C ASP A 32 -16.64 2.40 -3.41
N PHE A 33 -15.70 1.95 -4.25
CA PHE A 33 -14.28 1.93 -3.89
C PHE A 33 -13.64 3.33 -3.97
N GLU A 34 -14.11 4.17 -4.89
CA GLU A 34 -13.61 5.54 -5.04
C GLU A 34 -14.02 6.37 -3.82
N GLU A 35 -15.28 6.26 -3.42
CA GLU A 35 -15.84 6.84 -2.20
C GLU A 35 -15.09 6.35 -0.97
N PHE A 36 -14.75 5.06 -0.92
CA PHE A 36 -13.96 4.50 0.19
C PHE A 36 -12.53 5.04 0.24
N ALA A 37 -11.86 5.19 -0.91
CA ALA A 37 -10.52 5.77 -0.99
C ALA A 37 -10.53 7.26 -0.60
N ARG A 38 -11.56 8.00 -1.00
CA ARG A 38 -11.78 9.39 -0.61
C ARG A 38 -12.05 9.50 0.89
N ARG A 39 -12.91 8.64 1.43
CA ARG A 39 -13.22 8.59 2.86
C ARG A 39 -11.97 8.37 3.71
N ALA A 40 -11.07 7.49 3.28
CA ALA A 40 -9.81 7.28 3.96
C ALA A 40 -8.98 8.57 4.03
N GLN A 41 -8.96 9.41 3.01
CA GLN A 41 -8.26 10.70 3.05
C GLN A 41 -9.00 11.71 3.93
N ASP A 42 -10.29 11.91 3.68
CA ASP A 42 -11.08 12.98 4.28
C ASP A 42 -11.33 12.77 5.78
N GLU A 43 -11.68 11.54 6.20
CA GLU A 43 -12.05 11.26 7.59
C GLU A 43 -10.85 10.92 8.47
N THR A 44 -9.80 10.32 7.90
CA THR A 44 -8.64 9.88 8.71
C THR A 44 -7.47 10.87 8.67
N GLY A 45 -7.45 11.78 7.70
CA GLY A 45 -6.31 12.66 7.44
C GLY A 45 -5.11 11.94 6.81
N ALA A 46 -5.29 10.70 6.31
CA ALA A 46 -4.23 9.96 5.64
C ALA A 46 -3.73 10.72 4.40
N VAL A 47 -2.41 10.93 4.34
CA VAL A 47 -1.76 11.68 3.26
C VAL A 47 -1.35 10.73 2.14
N TYR A 48 -1.92 10.94 0.96
CA TYR A 48 -1.62 10.15 -0.24
C TYR A 48 -0.55 10.86 -1.06
N LEU A 49 0.64 10.27 -1.12
CA LEU A 49 1.79 10.79 -1.86
C LEU A 49 1.92 10.02 -3.17
N ARG A 50 1.68 10.70 -4.29
CA ARG A 50 1.80 10.06 -5.59
C ARG A 50 3.27 9.96 -5.98
N GLY A 51 3.81 8.76 -5.93
CA GLY A 51 5.14 8.43 -6.42
C GLY A 51 5.64 7.15 -5.79
N ARG A 52 6.85 6.76 -6.18
CA ARG A 52 7.46 5.51 -5.76
C ARG A 52 8.53 5.75 -4.70
N VAL A 53 8.50 4.93 -3.66
CA VAL A 53 9.58 4.87 -2.67
C VAL A 53 10.83 4.31 -3.34
N SER A 54 11.95 5.02 -3.21
CA SER A 54 13.25 4.60 -3.74
C SER A 54 14.00 3.73 -2.73
N GLN A 55 13.98 4.11 -1.46
CA GLN A 55 14.73 3.43 -0.40
C GLN A 55 14.05 3.60 0.96
N ILE A 56 14.18 2.56 1.79
CA ILE A 56 13.84 2.59 3.22
C ILE A 56 15.10 2.18 3.99
N TYR A 57 15.47 2.96 5.02
CA TYR A 57 16.64 2.65 5.84
C TYR A 57 16.43 3.10 7.30
N PRO A 58 17.04 2.43 8.29
CA PRO A 58 16.93 2.83 9.68
C PRO A 58 17.79 4.07 9.96
N GLU A 59 17.24 5.01 10.73
CA GLU A 59 17.97 6.15 11.30
C GLU A 59 17.61 6.30 12.78
N GLY A 60 18.55 5.94 13.66
CA GLY A 60 18.33 5.93 15.10
C GLY A 60 17.22 4.95 15.50
N LYS A 61 16.10 5.48 16.00
CA LYS A 61 14.92 4.69 16.43
C LYS A 61 13.80 4.64 15.39
N LYS A 62 13.94 5.34 14.26
CA LYS A 62 12.92 5.47 13.22
C LYS A 62 13.41 4.87 11.90
N LEU A 63 12.47 4.70 10.97
CA LEU A 63 12.74 4.36 9.58
C LEU A 63 12.60 5.62 8.73
N LYS A 64 13.59 5.88 7.88
CA LYS A 64 13.55 6.89 6.83
C LYS A 64 12.98 6.30 5.57
N VAL A 65 11.90 6.88 5.06
CA VAL A 65 11.28 6.51 3.79
C VAL A 65 11.57 7.60 2.78
N LEU A 66 12.46 7.31 1.82
CA LEU A 66 12.79 8.22 0.74
C LEU A 66 11.96 7.88 -0.49
N GLY A 67 11.26 8.87 -1.04
CA GLY A 67 10.47 8.72 -2.25
C GLY A 67 10.40 10.01 -3.04
N GLU A 68 9.51 10.00 -4.02
CA GLU A 68 9.19 11.17 -4.83
C GLU A 68 7.70 11.49 -4.68
N ASP A 69 7.38 12.78 -4.59
CA ASP A 69 6.06 13.28 -4.93
C ASP A 69 6.08 13.78 -6.38
N SER A 70 5.58 12.93 -7.27
CA SER A 70 5.50 13.16 -8.70
C SER A 70 4.50 14.24 -9.10
N LEU A 71 3.59 14.68 -8.20
CA LEU A 71 2.67 15.78 -8.50
C LEU A 71 3.40 17.12 -8.50
N ILE A 72 4.38 17.27 -7.61
CA ILE A 72 5.19 18.49 -7.46
C ILE A 72 6.63 18.32 -7.96
N GLY A 73 7.03 17.11 -8.33
CA GLY A 73 8.36 16.77 -8.84
C GLY A 73 9.46 16.94 -7.80
N ARG A 74 9.19 16.59 -6.53
CA ARG A 74 10.15 16.76 -5.44
C ARG A 74 10.40 15.45 -4.72
N LEU A 75 11.63 15.29 -4.24
CA LEU A 75 11.95 14.24 -3.29
C LEU A 75 11.26 14.54 -1.96
N VAL A 76 10.73 13.48 -1.35
CA VAL A 76 10.09 13.52 -0.04
C VAL A 76 10.76 12.49 0.86
N GLU A 77 11.01 12.89 2.09
CA GLU A 77 11.53 12.03 3.13
C GLU A 77 10.55 12.04 4.31
N ILE A 78 10.15 10.84 4.75
CA ILE A 78 9.20 10.66 5.85
C ILE A 78 9.87 9.83 6.94
N ASP A 79 9.79 10.34 8.17
CA ASP A 79 10.14 9.60 9.38
C ASP A 79 8.97 8.72 9.79
N ALA A 80 9.17 7.41 9.81
CA ALA A 80 8.15 6.42 10.16
C ALA A 80 8.58 5.57 11.35
N ASP A 81 7.67 5.38 12.31
CA ASP A 81 7.86 4.43 13.41
C ASP A 81 7.58 2.98 12.95
N LEU A 82 6.77 2.80 11.91
CA LEU A 82 6.49 1.53 11.25
C LEU A 82 6.29 1.76 9.74
N VAL A 83 6.85 0.87 8.93
CA VAL A 83 6.60 0.85 7.47
C VAL A 83 5.87 -0.43 7.11
N VAL A 84 4.73 -0.28 6.42
CA VAL A 84 3.92 -1.41 5.93
C VAL A 84 4.09 -1.53 4.43
N LEU A 85 4.58 -2.68 3.97
CA LEU A 85 4.66 -3.00 2.55
C LEU A 85 3.32 -3.55 2.07
N ALA A 86 2.67 -2.81 1.16
CA ALA A 86 1.48 -3.25 0.46
C ALA A 86 1.84 -4.27 -0.62
N THR A 87 2.17 -5.51 -0.21
CA THR A 87 2.64 -6.56 -1.11
C THR A 87 1.58 -7.03 -2.09
N GLY A 88 2.03 -7.49 -3.26
CA GLY A 88 1.20 -8.17 -4.24
C GLY A 88 0.78 -9.56 -3.77
N MET A 89 -0.02 -10.23 -4.60
CA MET A 89 -0.36 -11.64 -4.42
C MET A 89 0.46 -12.47 -5.41
N GLU A 90 0.94 -13.61 -4.94
CA GLU A 90 1.56 -14.65 -5.76
C GLU A 90 0.75 -15.94 -5.61
N PRO A 91 0.81 -16.87 -6.57
CA PRO A 91 0.25 -18.21 -6.40
C PRO A 91 0.82 -18.89 -5.16
N SER A 92 0.05 -19.79 -4.54
CA SER A 92 0.59 -20.61 -3.44
C SER A 92 1.64 -21.60 -3.94
N ASP A 93 2.58 -21.98 -3.06
CA ASP A 93 3.73 -22.85 -3.41
C ASP A 93 3.37 -24.17 -4.09
N ASN A 94 2.15 -24.69 -3.89
CA ASN A 94 1.67 -25.97 -4.46
C ASN A 94 0.54 -25.79 -5.48
N ALA A 95 0.30 -24.57 -5.98
CA ALA A 95 -0.78 -24.29 -6.92
C ALA A 95 -0.62 -25.05 -8.24
N ASP A 96 0.62 -25.26 -8.68
CA ASP A 96 0.98 -26.01 -9.88
C ASP A 96 0.66 -27.51 -9.75
N VAL A 97 0.97 -28.13 -8.60
CA VAL A 97 0.65 -29.53 -8.31
C VAL A 97 -0.85 -29.77 -8.37
N ILE A 98 -1.63 -28.85 -7.80
CA ILE A 98 -3.10 -28.92 -7.85
C ILE A 98 -3.59 -28.79 -9.29
N ALA A 99 -3.06 -27.83 -10.05
CA ALA A 99 -3.45 -27.62 -11.43
C ALA A 99 -3.14 -28.86 -12.31
N GLN A 100 -1.98 -29.48 -12.12
CA GLN A 100 -1.60 -30.72 -12.80
C GLN A 100 -2.48 -31.90 -12.40
N THR A 101 -2.80 -32.04 -11.12
CA THR A 101 -3.68 -33.12 -10.60
C THR A 101 -5.08 -33.02 -11.19
N LEU A 102 -5.60 -31.79 -11.33
CA LEU A 102 -6.90 -31.52 -11.94
C LEU A 102 -6.83 -31.46 -13.48
N ASN A 103 -5.64 -31.61 -14.06
CA ASN A 103 -5.37 -31.51 -15.49
C ASN A 103 -5.93 -30.21 -16.12
N ILE A 104 -5.71 -29.08 -15.44
CA ILE A 104 -6.08 -27.74 -15.92
C ILE A 104 -4.84 -26.93 -16.30
N SER A 105 -4.97 -26.11 -17.35
CA SER A 105 -3.92 -25.18 -17.75
C SER A 105 -3.78 -24.04 -16.74
N TYR A 106 -2.55 -23.59 -16.50
CA TYR A 106 -2.24 -22.46 -15.62
C TYR A 106 -1.17 -21.57 -16.26
N ASN A 107 -1.14 -20.30 -15.85
CA ASN A 107 -0.11 -19.37 -16.31
C ASN A 107 1.22 -19.69 -15.62
N THR A 108 2.30 -19.77 -16.39
CA THR A 108 3.66 -20.08 -15.90
C THR A 108 4.52 -18.83 -15.71
N TYR A 109 4.00 -17.65 -16.02
CA TYR A 109 4.70 -16.38 -15.86
C TYR A 109 4.26 -15.66 -14.58
N ASN A 110 5.24 -15.23 -13.78
CA ASN A 110 5.07 -14.22 -12.73
C ASN A 110 5.23 -12.82 -13.31
#